data_AF-S0FF31-F1
#
_entry.id   AF-S0FF31-F1
#
_cell.length_a   1.000
_cell.length_b   1.000
_cell.length_c   1.000
_cell.angle_alpha   90.00
_cell.angle_beta   90.00
_cell.angle_gamma   90.00
#
_symmetry.space_group_name_H-M   'P 1'
#
loop_
_entity.id
_entity.type
_entity.pdbx_description
1 polymer ?
#
loop_
_entity_poly.entity_id
_entity_poly.type
_entity_poly.pdbx_seq_one_letter_code
_entity_poly.pdbx_strand_id
1 'polypeptide(L)' 'MREGEYIVCHFEAEDFEHLVMDAVYKAHRYLFETWLPNHSMNVSPFAAERYPSHSPDTTSMEIWVKPV' A
#
# COMPACT_ATOMS: atom_id res chain seq x y z
N MET A 1 -8.72 -1.90 12.71
CA MET A 1 -7.24 -2.01 12.88
C MET A 1 -6.95 -1.76 14.35
N ARG A 2 -5.91 -2.38 14.92
CA ARG A 2 -5.49 -2.04 16.30
C ARG A 2 -4.74 -0.70 16.26
N GLU A 3 -4.80 0.06 17.34
CA GLU A 3 -3.98 1.26 17.46
C GLU A 3 -2.49 0.90 17.42
N GLY A 4 -1.70 1.73 16.75
CA GLY A 4 -0.26 1.50 16.59
C GLY A 4 0.35 2.33 15.46
N GLU A 5 1.66 2.20 15.32
CA GLU A 5 2.42 2.80 14.23
C GLU A 5 2.37 1.93 12.98
N TYR A 6 2.23 2.58 11.83
CA TYR A 6 2.16 1.94 10.53
C TYR A 6 3.03 2.70 9.53
N ILE A 7 3.68 1.96 8.65
CA ILE A 7 4.28 2.52 7.44
C ILE A 7 3.18 2.52 6.38
N VAL A 8 2.92 3.69 5.80
CA VAL A 8 1.86 3.90 4.82
C VAL A 8 2.48 4.21 3.46
N CYS A 9 2.23 3.35 2.48
CA CYS A 9 2.58 3.57 1.08
C CYS A 9 1.33 4.07 0.35
N HIS A 10 1.30 5.35 -0.01
CA HIS A 10 0.24 5.96 -0.80
C HIS A 10 0.64 6.01 -2.28
N PHE A 11 -0.29 5.69 -3.18
CA PHE A 11 -0.08 5.73 -4.62
C PHE A 11 -1.39 6.00 -5.36
N GLU A 12 -1.24 6.43 -6.62
CA GLU A 12 -2.34 6.83 -7.50
C GLU A 12 -2.29 6.05 -8.81
N ALA A 13 -3.42 5.97 -9.49
CA ALA A 13 -3.58 5.42 -10.83
C ALA A 13 -4.61 6.23 -11.63
N GLU A 14 -4.70 5.94 -12.92
CA GLU A 14 -5.57 6.67 -13.87
C GLU A 14 -7.06 6.52 -13.52
N ASP A 15 -7.46 5.32 -13.07
CA ASP A 15 -8.81 4.98 -12.64
C ASP A 15 -8.79 3.79 -11.67
N PHE A 16 -9.98 3.43 -11.16
CA PHE A 16 -10.14 2.31 -10.23
C PHE A 16 -9.70 0.96 -10.81
N GLU A 17 -9.89 0.71 -12.11
CA GLU A 17 -9.52 -0.55 -12.75
C GLU A 17 -7.99 -0.71 -12.76
N HIS A 18 -7.26 0.31 -13.20
CA HIS A 18 -5.80 0.32 -13.18
C HIS A 18 -5.24 0.25 -11.76
N LEU A 19 -5.93 0.88 -10.81
CA LEU A 19 -5.56 0.87 -9.40
C LEU A 19 -5.55 -0.56 -8.82
N VAL A 20 -6.62 -1.33 -9.06
CA VAL A 20 -6.77 -2.70 -8.53
C VAL A 20 -6.10 -3.77 -9.38
N MET A 21 -5.95 -3.54 -10.68
CA MET A 21 -5.39 -4.56 -11.58
C MET A 21 -3.88 -4.51 -11.73
N ASP A 22 -3.27 -3.34 -11.55
CA ASP A 22 -1.84 -3.16 -11.82
C ASP A 22 -1.12 -2.40 -10.71
N ALA A 23 -1.62 -1.21 -10.34
CA ALA A 23 -0.92 -0.31 -9.44
C ALA A 23 -0.69 -0.94 -8.06
N VAL A 24 -1.67 -1.66 -7.50
CA VAL A 24 -1.55 -2.35 -6.21
C VAL A 24 -0.40 -3.35 -6.19
N TYR A 25 -0.24 -4.14 -7.25
CA TYR A 25 0.81 -5.15 -7.35
C TYR A 25 2.18 -4.50 -7.46
N LYS A 26 2.30 -3.46 -8.30
CA LYS A 26 3.53 -2.67 -8.44
C LYS A 26 3.93 -2.00 -7.12
N ALA A 27 2.95 -1.45 -6.38
CA ALA A 27 3.18 -0.81 -5.11
C ALA A 27 3.65 -1.81 -4.03
N HIS A 28 3.02 -2.99 -3.92
CA HIS A 28 3.50 -4.06 -3.04
C HIS A 28 4.94 -4.46 -3.37
N ARG A 29 5.24 -4.72 -4.65
CA ARG A 29 6.59 -5.08 -5.07
C ARG A 29 7.61 -4.01 -4.74
N TYR A 30 7.31 -2.75 -5.08
CA TYR A 30 8.20 -1.65 -4.76
C TYR A 30 8.43 -1.52 -3.25
N LEU A 31 7.36 -1.60 -2.44
CA LEU A 31 7.44 -1.49 -0.99
C LEU A 31 8.31 -2.60 -0.38
N PHE A 32 8.03 -3.86 -0.69
CA PHE A 32 8.69 -5.00 -0.07
C PHE A 32 10.04 -5.37 -0.68
N GLU A 33 10.23 -5.20 -1.99
CA GLU A 33 11.45 -5.61 -2.68
C GLU A 33 12.47 -4.47 -2.79
N THR A 34 12.04 -3.21 -2.69
CA THR A 34 12.92 -2.04 -2.91
C THR A 34 12.94 -1.09 -1.73
N TRP A 35 11.81 -0.50 -1.35
CA TRP A 35 11.78 0.59 -0.38
C TRP A 35 12.16 0.12 1.03
N LEU A 36 11.51 -0.92 1.57
CA LEU A 36 11.80 -1.44 2.91
C LEU A 36 13.25 -1.94 3.05
N PRO A 37 13.80 -2.75 2.13
CA PRO A 37 15.20 -3.17 2.18
C PRO A 37 16.18 -1.99 2.14
N ASN A 38 15.93 -1.00 1.27
CA ASN A 38 16.80 0.19 1.16
C ASN A 38 16.79 1.06 2.43
N HIS A 39 15.73 0.97 3.23
CA HIS A 39 15.63 1.66 4.51
C HIS A 39 15.97 0.76 5.71
N SER A 40 16.47 -0.46 5.47
CA SER A 40 16.79 -1.44 6.52
C SER A 40 15.62 -1.71 7.49
N MET A 41 14.39 -1.64 6.99
CA MET A 41 13.18 -1.82 7.80
C MET A 41 12.63 -3.25 7.68
N ASN A 42 12.26 -3.83 8.82
CA ASN A 42 11.53 -5.08 8.89
C ASN A 42 10.08 -4.82 9.28
N VAL A 43 9.16 -5.65 8.77
CA VAL A 43 7.73 -5.55 9.05
C VAL A 43 7.17 -6.90 9.48
N SER A 44 6.16 -6.84 10.33
CA SER A 44 5.37 -8.02 10.73
C SER A 44 4.54 -8.54 9.55
N PRO A 45 4.05 -9.81 9.57
CA PRO A 45 3.22 -10.38 8.51
C PRO A 45 1.80 -9.80 8.55
N PHE A 46 1.68 -8.50 8.29
CA PHE A 46 0.45 -7.73 8.23
C PHE A 46 0.57 -6.70 7.11
N ALA A 47 -0.41 -6.70 6.21
CA ALA A 47 -0.63 -5.65 5.23
C ALA A 47 -2.14 -5.40 5.12
N ALA A 48 -2.54 -4.13 5.08
CA ALA A 48 -3.91 -3.74 4.79
C ALA A 48 -3.95 -2.77 3.61
N GLU A 49 -4.82 -3.06 2.64
CA GLU A 49 -5.10 -2.20 1.51
C GLU A 49 -6.32 -1.33 1.85
N ARG A 50 -6.16 -0.01 1.72
CA ARG A 50 -7.19 0.95 2.10
C ARG A 50 -7.54 1.85 0.92
N TYR A 51 -8.82 1.81 0.58
CA TYR A 51 -9.44 2.65 -0.44
C TYR A 51 -10.07 3.89 0.23
N PRO A 52 -9.84 5.11 -0.28
CA PRO A 52 -10.51 6.32 0.21
C PRO A 52 -12.03 6.23 0.06
N SER A 53 -12.50 5.60 -1.02
CA SER A 53 -13.91 5.34 -1.29
C SER A 53 -14.09 4.09 -2.15
N HIS A 54 -15.31 3.58 -2.24
CA HIS A 54 -15.67 2.48 -3.15
C HIS A 54 -16.29 3.00 -4.47
N SER A 55 -16.08 4.29 -4.80
CA SER A 55 -16.52 4.87 -6.06
C SER A 55 -15.59 4.43 -7.21
N PRO A 56 -16.10 4.27 -8.44
CA PRO A 56 -15.28 4.20 -9.64
C PRO A 56 -14.33 5.41 -9.82
N ASP A 57 -14.63 6.54 -9.19
CA ASP A 57 -13.78 7.74 -9.19
C ASP A 57 -12.56 7.63 -8.25
N THR A 58 -12.42 6.51 -7.52
CA THR A 58 -11.26 6.29 -6.65
C THR A 58 -10.02 6.05 -7.49
N THR A 59 -9.11 7.03 -7.47
CA THR A 59 -7.83 7.02 -8.19
C THR A 59 -6.62 6.84 -7.28
N SER A 60 -6.82 6.64 -5.97
CA SER A 60 -5.72 6.44 -5.02
C SER A 60 -6.00 5.34 -3.99
N MET A 61 -4.93 4.77 -3.44
CA MET A 61 -4.98 3.73 -2.41
C MET A 61 -3.73 3.79 -1.53
N GLU A 62 -3.87 3.22 -0.34
CA GLU A 62 -2.79 3.05 0.61
C GLU A 62 -2.56 1.57 0.93
N ILE A 63 -1.29 1.17 1.02
CA ILE A 63 -0.86 -0.08 1.65
C ILE A 63 -0.28 0.26 3.02
N TRP A 64 -0.83 -0.36 4.06
CA TRP A 64 -0.43 -0.18 5.44
C TRP A 64 0.29 -1.42 5.93
N VAL A 65 1.58 -1.30 6.26
CA VAL A 65 2.38 -2.38 6.85
C VAL A 65 2.79 -2.00 8.26
N LYS A 66 2.92 -3.00 9.13
CA LYS A 66 3.27 -2.76 10.53
C LYS A 66 4.76 -3.07 10.76
N PRO A 67 5.59 -2.09 11.19
CA PRO A 67 6.99 -2.34 11.53
C PRO A 67 7.12 -3.33 12.72
N VAL A 68 8.28 -3.99 12.80
CA VAL A 68 8.65 -4.88 13.93
C VAL A 68 9.12 -4.07 15.12
#